data_AF-A0A2U3N625-F1
#
_entry.id   AF-A0A2U3N625-F1
#
_cell.length_a   1.000
_cell.length_b   1.000
_cell.length_c   1.000
_cell.angle_alpha   90.00
_cell.angle_beta   90.00
_cell.angle_gamma   90.00
#
_symmetry.space_group_name_H-M   'P 1'
#
loop_
_entity.id
_entity.type
_entity.pdbx_description
1 polymer ?
#
loop_
_entity_poly.entity_id
_entity_poly.type
_entity_poly.pdbx_seq_one_letter_code
_entity_poly.pdbx_strand_id
1 'polypeptide(L)'
;MTGDLYLGYRNDDANTPFGKFFKPEMASLPTHVVEALQHGPQGGMALSAFGDAARVAEQGYQQTENGYGVLEDGSYQVSVRTDMPGVTPAMWSWWFGWHGCDSRRYKLWHPRAHLSAAWKDGDDAGRQGAQRYIGRWSIISEYIGSTMLNGAIQFVAPEELGCPPDGEDAVAICARLGSSDAPVDIGWFIHHIRSTPNGAEMRSRFWMGGPHIAVRKAPGVASKAVRPIASRILGDPVASGRNLLVHCAQEMNHLAGFLPELYAAFGGE
;
A
#
# COMPACT_ATOMS: atom_id res chain seq x y z
N MET A 1 -4.16 -7.83 23.71
CA MET A 1 -4.72 -9.18 23.54
C MET A 1 -4.54 -9.55 22.09
N THR A 2 -3.44 -10.22 21.74
CA THR A 2 -3.24 -10.76 20.40
C THR A 2 -4.11 -12.00 20.29
N GLY A 3 -5.33 -11.84 19.78
CA GLY A 3 -6.08 -12.99 19.28
C GLY A 3 -5.25 -13.71 18.22
N ASP A 4 -5.48 -15.01 18.04
CA ASP A 4 -4.80 -15.79 17.02
C ASP A 4 -4.92 -15.10 15.66
N LEU A 5 -3.79 -14.94 14.94
CA LEU A 5 -3.81 -14.42 13.57
C LEU A 5 -4.39 -15.47 12.62
N TYR A 6 -5.31 -15.07 11.75
CA TYR A 6 -5.89 -15.96 10.75
C TYR A 6 -6.34 -15.26 9.48
N LEU A 7 -6.28 -16.01 8.38
CA LEU A 7 -6.77 -15.59 7.07
C LEU A 7 -8.29 -15.73 6.96
N GLY A 8 -8.86 -14.79 6.20
CA GLY A 8 -10.28 -14.72 5.90
C GLY A 8 -11.16 -14.48 7.12
N TYR A 9 -12.47 -14.62 6.91
CA TYR A 9 -13.49 -14.58 7.95
C TYR A 9 -13.70 -15.96 8.55
N ARG A 10 -13.88 -16.02 9.87
CA ARG A 10 -14.25 -17.22 10.63
C ARG A 10 -15.38 -16.89 11.60
N ASN A 11 -16.12 -17.91 12.02
CA ASN A 11 -17.15 -17.80 13.06
C ASN A 11 -18.12 -16.64 12.79
N ASP A 12 -18.12 -15.63 13.66
CA ASP A 12 -18.98 -14.46 13.65
C ASP A 12 -18.34 -13.20 13.00
N ASP A 13 -17.20 -13.33 12.32
CA ASP A 13 -16.59 -12.20 11.59
C ASP A 13 -17.55 -11.57 10.56
N ALA A 14 -18.36 -12.41 9.93
CA ALA A 14 -19.38 -11.99 8.98
C ALA A 14 -20.59 -11.30 9.64
N ASN A 15 -20.76 -11.42 10.97
CA ASN A 15 -21.86 -10.82 11.73
C ASN A 15 -21.58 -9.33 12.03
N THR A 16 -21.27 -8.59 10.96
CA THR A 16 -21.04 -7.15 10.96
C THR A 16 -21.87 -6.51 9.84
N PRO A 17 -22.24 -5.22 9.94
CA PRO A 17 -22.98 -4.54 8.86
C PRO A 17 -22.29 -4.63 7.50
N PHE A 18 -20.96 -4.60 7.48
CA PHE A 18 -20.14 -4.70 6.27
C PHE A 18 -19.75 -6.15 5.91
N GLY A 19 -20.15 -7.16 6.68
CA GLY A 19 -19.70 -8.54 6.50
C GLY A 19 -20.07 -9.13 5.13
N LYS A 20 -21.19 -8.67 4.55
CA LYS A 20 -21.64 -9.04 3.20
C LYS A 20 -20.66 -8.67 2.07
N PHE A 21 -19.73 -7.75 2.32
CA PHE A 21 -18.72 -7.33 1.35
C PHE A 21 -17.50 -8.26 1.31
N PHE A 22 -17.37 -9.21 2.24
CA PHE A 22 -16.27 -10.17 2.22
C PHE A 22 -16.45 -11.17 1.07
N LYS A 23 -15.56 -11.11 0.08
CA LYS A 23 -15.55 -11.98 -1.10
C LYS A 23 -14.25 -12.80 -1.10
N PRO A 24 -14.25 -14.09 -0.70
CA PRO A 24 -13.00 -14.86 -0.59
C PRO A 24 -12.34 -15.12 -1.95
N GLU A 25 -13.14 -15.17 -3.02
CA GLU A 25 -12.66 -15.32 -4.39
C GLU A 25 -12.27 -13.95 -4.96
N MET A 26 -11.00 -13.84 -5.35
CA MET A 26 -10.45 -12.64 -5.98
C MET A 26 -10.48 -12.79 -7.50
N ALA A 27 -10.69 -11.69 -8.21
CA ALA A 27 -10.59 -11.67 -9.67
C ALA A 27 -9.17 -12.06 -10.14
N SER A 28 -9.05 -12.48 -11.40
CA SER A 28 -7.74 -12.67 -12.02
C SER A 28 -6.96 -11.35 -12.07
N LEU A 29 -5.63 -11.45 -12.08
CA LEU A 29 -4.78 -10.27 -12.26
C LEU A 29 -5.11 -9.56 -13.58
N PRO A 30 -5.11 -8.21 -13.62
CA PRO A 30 -5.26 -7.48 -14.87
C PRO A 30 -4.17 -7.86 -15.89
N THR A 31 -4.52 -7.83 -17.18
CA THR A 31 -3.63 -8.26 -18.26
C THR A 31 -2.29 -7.52 -18.24
N HIS A 32 -2.28 -6.20 -18.03
CA HIS A 32 -1.04 -5.40 -17.99
C HIS A 32 -0.11 -5.80 -16.83
N VAL A 33 -0.66 -6.35 -15.74
CA VAL A 33 0.13 -6.88 -14.61
C VAL A 33 0.72 -8.24 -14.98
N VAL A 34 -0.06 -9.10 -15.65
CA VAL A 34 0.43 -10.39 -16.15
C VAL A 34 1.56 -10.19 -17.15
N GLU A 35 1.41 -9.26 -18.08
CA GLU A 35 2.46 -8.89 -19.05
C GLU A 35 3.71 -8.36 -18.34
N ALA A 36 3.56 -7.47 -17.35
CA ALA A 36 4.70 -6.98 -16.56
C ALA A 36 5.46 -8.12 -15.84
N LEU A 37 4.74 -9.12 -15.32
CA LEU A 37 5.34 -10.30 -14.70
C LEU A 37 6.05 -11.20 -15.73
N GLN A 38 5.53 -11.31 -16.95
CA GLN A 38 6.13 -12.08 -18.03
C GLN A 38 7.39 -11.40 -18.60
N HIS A 39 7.43 -10.07 -18.65
CA HIS A 39 8.63 -9.31 -18.99
C HIS A 39 9.76 -9.48 -17.97
N GLY A 40 9.43 -9.75 -16.71
CA GLY A 40 10.38 -9.94 -15.63
C GLY A 40 10.96 -8.61 -15.10
N PRO A 41 12.07 -8.68 -14.32
CA PRO A 41 12.66 -7.48 -13.74
C PRO A 41 13.26 -6.56 -14.80
N GLN A 42 13.04 -5.26 -14.64
CA GLN A 42 13.55 -4.23 -15.56
C GLN A 42 14.88 -3.65 -15.06
N GLY A 43 15.68 -3.13 -16.00
CA GLY A 43 16.92 -2.43 -15.68
C GLY A 43 16.66 -1.10 -14.97
N GLY A 44 17.53 -0.74 -14.03
CA GLY A 44 17.33 0.41 -13.13
C GLY A 44 17.03 1.75 -13.84
N MET A 45 17.62 2.00 -15.01
CA MET A 45 17.37 3.22 -15.80
C MET A 45 15.93 3.35 -16.32
N ALA A 46 15.16 2.26 -16.39
CA ALA A 46 13.76 2.30 -16.78
C ALA A 46 12.82 2.60 -15.60
N LEU A 47 13.30 2.44 -14.36
CA LEU A 47 12.50 2.55 -13.15
C LEU A 47 12.50 3.99 -12.62
N SER A 48 11.41 4.37 -11.94
CA SER A 48 11.32 5.68 -11.29
C SER A 48 12.25 5.72 -10.08
N ALA A 49 13.24 6.60 -10.06
CA ALA A 49 14.03 6.85 -8.84
C ALA A 49 13.17 7.53 -7.76
N PHE A 50 13.57 7.40 -6.49
CA PHE A 50 12.83 8.04 -5.38
C PHE A 50 12.88 9.57 -5.44
N GLY A 51 13.97 10.16 -5.96
CA GLY A 51 14.04 11.61 -6.18
C GLY A 51 12.98 12.14 -7.16
N ASP A 52 12.44 11.25 -7.99
CA ASP A 52 11.38 11.52 -8.96
C ASP A 52 10.00 11.05 -8.48
N ALA A 53 9.84 10.72 -7.18
CA ALA A 53 8.62 10.11 -6.67
C ALA A 53 7.34 10.90 -7.00
N ALA A 54 7.41 12.23 -6.84
CA ALA A 54 6.31 13.16 -7.14
C ALA A 54 5.85 13.14 -8.61
N ARG A 55 6.70 12.66 -9.54
CA ARG A 55 6.35 12.60 -10.97
C ARG A 55 5.21 11.61 -11.27
N VAL A 56 4.84 10.76 -10.31
CA VAL A 56 3.62 9.95 -10.39
C VAL A 56 2.34 10.80 -10.45
N ALA A 57 2.39 12.08 -10.06
CA ALA A 57 1.29 13.02 -10.19
C ALA A 57 1.25 13.75 -11.56
N GLU A 58 2.32 13.65 -12.36
CA GLU A 58 2.37 14.28 -13.69
C GLU A 58 1.33 13.68 -14.66
N GLN A 59 0.93 14.49 -15.62
CA GLN A 59 0.07 14.09 -16.72
C GLN A 59 0.70 12.97 -17.55
N GLY A 60 -0.14 12.11 -18.12
CA GLY A 60 0.30 10.96 -18.90
C GLY A 60 0.87 9.83 -18.03
N TYR A 61 1.81 9.09 -18.59
CA TYR A 61 2.36 7.86 -18.04
C TYR A 61 3.89 7.88 -18.10
N GLN A 62 4.54 7.30 -17.09
CA GLN A 62 5.98 7.10 -17.01
C GLN A 62 6.39 5.91 -17.88
N GLN A 63 7.69 5.82 -18.19
CA GLN A 63 8.26 4.72 -18.97
C GLN A 63 7.87 3.33 -18.41
N THR A 64 7.88 3.19 -17.09
CA THR A 64 7.44 1.97 -16.40
C THR A 64 6.26 2.27 -15.50
N GLU A 65 5.05 2.12 -16.04
CA GLU A 65 3.81 2.16 -15.24
C GLU A 65 3.52 0.83 -14.52
N ASN A 66 3.96 -0.28 -15.11
CA ASN A 66 3.75 -1.64 -14.59
C ASN A 66 5.06 -2.41 -14.71
N GLY A 67 5.67 -2.75 -13.58
CA GLY A 67 6.95 -3.45 -13.56
C GLY A 67 7.65 -3.33 -12.22
N TYR A 68 8.78 -4.02 -12.12
CA TYR A 68 9.63 -4.02 -10.93
C TYR A 68 11.08 -4.22 -11.33
N GLY A 69 12.01 -3.88 -10.45
CA GLY A 69 13.42 -4.15 -10.65
C GLY A 69 14.28 -3.54 -9.55
N VAL A 70 15.59 -3.53 -9.75
CA VAL A 70 16.57 -3.05 -8.76
C VAL A 70 17.25 -1.80 -9.30
N LEU A 71 17.30 -0.76 -8.48
CA LEU A 71 17.99 0.50 -8.75
C LEU A 71 19.49 0.38 -8.44
N GLU A 72 20.30 1.28 -8.99
CA GLU A 72 21.76 1.28 -8.78
C GLU A 72 22.16 1.44 -7.31
N ASP A 73 21.30 2.08 -6.50
CA ASP A 73 21.50 2.25 -5.06
C ASP A 73 21.18 1.00 -4.21
N GLY A 74 20.80 -0.10 -4.86
CA GLY A 74 20.48 -1.38 -4.25
C GLY A 74 19.08 -1.45 -3.63
N SER A 75 18.24 -0.42 -3.78
CA SER A 75 16.81 -0.53 -3.51
C SER A 75 16.10 -1.27 -4.65
N TYR A 76 14.95 -1.88 -4.37
CA TYR A 76 14.03 -2.32 -5.41
C TYR A 76 12.87 -1.36 -5.54
N GLN A 77 12.40 -1.22 -6.78
CA GLN A 77 11.32 -0.35 -7.18
C GLN A 77 10.19 -1.19 -7.76
N VAL A 78 8.95 -0.83 -7.42
CA VAL A 78 7.74 -1.44 -8.00
C VAL A 78 6.82 -0.33 -8.49
N SER A 79 6.32 -0.49 -9.71
CA SER A 79 5.28 0.34 -10.31
C SER A 79 4.11 -0.54 -10.71
N VAL A 80 2.89 -0.17 -10.33
CA VAL A 80 1.68 -0.85 -10.79
C VAL A 80 0.53 0.13 -10.93
N ARG A 81 -0.20 0.02 -12.03
CA ARG A 81 -1.44 0.74 -12.29
C ARG A 81 -2.63 -0.17 -11.96
N THR A 82 -3.65 0.41 -11.35
CA THR A 82 -4.95 -0.23 -11.10
C THR A 82 -6.03 0.63 -11.73
N ASP A 83 -6.83 0.04 -12.61
CA ASP A 83 -7.98 0.71 -13.22
C ASP A 83 -9.20 0.49 -12.33
N MET A 84 -9.94 1.56 -11.99
CA MET A 84 -10.98 1.52 -10.94
C MET A 84 -12.28 2.16 -11.42
N PRO A 85 -13.08 1.44 -12.24
CA PRO A 85 -14.34 1.96 -12.75
C PRO A 85 -15.32 2.33 -11.63
N GLY A 86 -15.99 3.49 -11.77
CA GLY A 86 -16.97 3.98 -10.79
C GLY A 86 -16.40 4.43 -9.45
N VAL A 87 -15.08 4.32 -9.24
CA VAL A 87 -14.40 4.80 -8.03
C VAL A 87 -14.02 6.27 -8.19
N THR A 88 -14.11 7.04 -7.10
CA THR A 88 -13.60 8.42 -7.02
C THR A 88 -12.39 8.51 -6.09
N PRO A 89 -11.51 9.51 -6.24
CA PRO A 89 -10.40 9.75 -5.30
C PRO A 89 -10.85 9.84 -3.84
N ALA A 90 -11.99 10.48 -3.57
CA ALA A 90 -12.55 10.62 -2.21
C ALA A 90 -12.89 9.27 -1.55
N MET A 91 -13.37 8.28 -2.32
CA MET A 91 -13.65 6.94 -1.79
C MET A 91 -12.40 6.26 -1.24
N TRP A 92 -11.24 6.46 -1.89
CA TRP A 92 -9.97 5.91 -1.42
C TRP A 92 -9.45 6.62 -0.17
N SER A 93 -9.54 7.95 -0.14
CA SER A 93 -9.18 8.72 1.05
C SER A 93 -10.02 8.30 2.27
N TRP A 94 -11.32 8.07 2.07
CA TRP A 94 -12.20 7.50 3.10
C TRP A 94 -11.76 6.10 3.53
N TRP A 95 -11.51 5.20 2.57
CA TRP A 95 -11.15 3.81 2.84
C TRP A 95 -9.95 3.71 3.78
N PHE A 96 -8.86 4.44 3.49
CA PHE A 96 -7.63 4.44 4.29
C PHE A 96 -7.83 4.91 5.74
N GLY A 97 -8.83 5.76 6.00
CA GLY A 97 -9.25 6.07 7.37
C GLY A 97 -10.12 4.97 7.99
N TRP A 98 -11.11 4.48 7.24
CA TRP A 98 -12.17 3.61 7.74
C TRP A 98 -11.71 2.18 8.05
N HIS A 99 -10.77 1.62 7.29
CA HIS A 99 -10.36 0.21 7.45
C HIS A 99 -9.43 -0.03 8.65
N GLY A 100 -8.68 0.99 9.09
CA GLY A 100 -7.55 0.81 10.02
C GLY A 100 -7.92 0.52 11.48
N CYS A 101 -9.21 0.64 11.83
CA CYS A 101 -9.70 0.44 13.20
C CYS A 101 -10.34 -0.94 13.45
N ASP A 102 -10.51 -1.79 12.42
CA ASP A 102 -11.09 -3.13 12.55
C ASP A 102 -10.42 -4.11 11.58
N SER A 103 -9.82 -5.18 12.12
CA SER A 103 -9.13 -6.19 11.33
C SER A 103 -10.05 -6.93 10.34
N ARG A 104 -11.36 -7.01 10.61
CA ARG A 104 -12.34 -7.57 9.67
C ARG A 104 -12.48 -6.68 8.43
N ARG A 105 -12.47 -5.35 8.61
CA ARG A 105 -12.46 -4.39 7.49
C ARG A 105 -11.20 -4.56 6.67
N TYR A 106 -10.04 -4.65 7.31
CA TYR A 106 -8.76 -4.87 6.60
C TYR A 106 -8.76 -6.13 5.73
N LYS A 107 -9.39 -7.21 6.22
CA LYS A 107 -9.55 -8.48 5.49
C LYS A 107 -10.45 -8.40 4.26
N LEU A 108 -11.37 -7.42 4.17
CA LEU A 108 -12.15 -7.19 2.95
C LEU A 108 -11.24 -6.88 1.75
N TRP A 109 -10.13 -6.19 2.00
CA TRP A 109 -9.23 -5.70 0.96
C TRP A 109 -8.43 -6.81 0.29
N HIS A 110 -7.89 -7.73 1.08
CA HIS A 110 -7.15 -8.87 0.58
C HIS A 110 -7.46 -10.14 1.40
N PRO A 111 -8.49 -10.91 1.01
CA PRO A 111 -9.00 -12.05 1.79
C PRO A 111 -7.98 -13.19 1.97
N ARG A 112 -6.92 -13.20 1.15
CA ARG A 112 -5.88 -14.23 1.10
C ARG A 112 -4.56 -13.82 1.75
N ALA A 113 -4.43 -12.57 2.22
CA ALA A 113 -3.16 -12.06 2.73
C ALA A 113 -3.28 -11.27 4.03
N HIS A 114 -4.33 -10.46 4.19
CA HIS A 114 -4.49 -9.58 5.34
C HIS A 114 -4.95 -10.36 6.58
N LEU A 115 -4.26 -10.17 7.71
CA LEU A 115 -4.57 -10.86 8.98
C LEU A 115 -5.11 -9.90 10.02
N SER A 116 -4.43 -8.76 10.21
CA SER A 116 -4.84 -7.75 11.18
C SER A 116 -4.36 -6.37 10.81
N ALA A 117 -5.12 -5.36 11.21
CA ALA A 117 -4.73 -3.96 11.21
C ALA A 117 -5.26 -3.29 12.49
N ALA A 118 -4.43 -2.43 13.07
CA ALA A 118 -4.82 -1.55 14.15
C ALA A 118 -3.99 -0.26 14.11
N TRP A 119 -4.63 0.86 14.36
CA TRP A 119 -3.93 2.12 14.56
C TRP A 119 -3.10 2.10 15.85
N LYS A 120 -1.83 2.50 15.75
CA LYS A 120 -0.90 2.54 16.88
C LYS A 120 -1.36 3.45 18.02
N ASP A 121 -2.08 4.51 17.67
CA ASP A 121 -2.58 5.53 18.60
C ASP A 121 -4.00 5.25 19.11
N GLY A 122 -4.59 4.09 18.79
CA GLY A 122 -5.90 3.67 19.27
C GLY A 122 -7.05 4.02 18.31
N ASP A 123 -8.21 4.34 18.85
CA ASP A 123 -9.41 4.60 18.03
C ASP A 123 -9.29 5.86 17.15
N ASP A 124 -10.31 6.15 16.35
CA ASP A 124 -10.30 7.31 15.46
C ASP A 124 -10.36 8.66 16.18
N ALA A 125 -10.63 8.72 17.50
CA ALA A 125 -10.63 9.93 18.31
C ALA A 125 -11.39 11.14 17.71
N GLY A 126 -12.47 10.89 16.96
CA GLY A 126 -13.27 11.92 16.31
C GLY A 126 -12.65 12.56 15.05
N ARG A 127 -11.53 12.03 14.54
CA ARG A 127 -10.91 12.48 13.28
C ARG A 127 -11.87 12.34 12.10
N GLN A 128 -11.73 13.24 11.14
CA GLN A 128 -12.57 13.27 9.93
C GLN A 128 -11.71 13.38 8.66
N GLY A 129 -12.26 12.92 7.54
CA GLY A 129 -11.58 12.95 6.24
C GLY A 129 -10.17 12.34 6.31
N ALA A 130 -9.21 13.00 5.65
CA ALA A 130 -7.83 12.53 5.57
C ALA A 130 -7.10 12.49 6.93
N GLN A 131 -7.57 13.25 7.93
CA GLN A 131 -6.99 13.19 9.28
C GLN A 131 -7.16 11.82 9.93
N ARG A 132 -8.10 10.99 9.45
CA ARG A 132 -8.28 9.61 9.93
C ARG A 132 -7.07 8.72 9.67
N TYR A 133 -6.17 9.07 8.74
CA TYR A 133 -4.95 8.31 8.48
C TYR A 133 -3.68 9.16 8.42
N ILE A 134 -3.69 10.39 7.88
CA ILE A 134 -2.47 11.22 7.75
C ILE A 134 -1.87 11.50 9.14
N GLY A 135 -0.57 11.24 9.27
CA GLY A 135 0.19 11.36 10.52
C GLY A 135 0.04 10.16 11.46
N ARG A 136 -0.78 9.16 11.11
CA ARG A 136 -1.01 7.96 11.93
C ARG A 136 -0.21 6.77 11.43
N TRP A 137 -0.08 5.79 12.32
CA TRP A 137 0.65 4.56 12.05
C TRP A 137 -0.32 3.39 12.07
N SER A 138 -0.47 2.69 10.95
CA SER A 138 -1.17 1.42 10.91
C SER A 138 -0.20 0.29 11.21
N ILE A 139 -0.49 -0.46 12.27
CA ILE A 139 0.25 -1.66 12.67
C ILE A 139 -0.49 -2.86 12.08
N ILE A 140 0.16 -3.56 11.17
CA ILE A 140 -0.46 -4.60 10.36
C ILE A 140 0.29 -5.93 10.49
N SER A 141 -0.43 -7.01 10.28
CA SER A 141 0.13 -8.34 10.03
C SER A 141 -0.48 -8.88 8.74
N GLU A 142 0.35 -9.29 7.80
CA GLU A 142 -0.09 -9.75 6.48
C GLU A 142 0.95 -10.64 5.79
N TYR A 143 0.52 -11.29 4.71
CA TYR A 143 1.40 -12.02 3.82
C TYR A 143 1.73 -11.22 2.56
N ILE A 144 3.02 -11.12 2.21
CA ILE A 144 3.46 -10.75 0.86
C ILE A 144 4.15 -11.97 0.26
N GLY A 145 3.53 -12.56 -0.76
CA GLY A 145 3.88 -13.89 -1.22
C GLY A 145 3.67 -14.93 -0.11
N SER A 146 4.71 -15.70 0.21
CA SER A 146 4.66 -16.69 1.30
C SER A 146 5.26 -16.19 2.62
N THR A 147 5.62 -14.90 2.71
CA THR A 147 6.27 -14.32 3.88
C THR A 147 5.25 -13.54 4.69
N MET A 148 5.03 -13.96 5.94
CA MET A 148 4.29 -13.16 6.92
C MET A 148 5.18 -12.02 7.42
N LEU A 149 4.66 -10.80 7.42
CA LEU A 149 5.33 -9.62 7.92
C LEU A 149 4.46 -8.89 8.95
N ASN A 150 5.12 -8.26 9.92
CA ASN A 150 4.49 -7.29 10.81
C ASN A 150 5.00 -5.89 10.47
N GLY A 151 4.10 -5.09 9.90
CA GLY A 151 4.38 -3.79 9.32
C GLY A 151 3.95 -2.64 10.22
N ALA A 152 4.72 -1.55 10.17
CA ALA A 152 4.30 -0.24 10.62
C ALA A 152 4.26 0.70 9.41
N ILE A 153 3.05 1.00 8.94
CA ILE A 153 2.79 1.94 7.83
C ILE A 153 2.55 3.31 8.44
N GLN A 154 3.45 4.27 8.20
CA GLN A 154 3.40 5.62 8.77
C GLN A 154 2.95 6.58 7.68
N PHE A 155 1.69 6.99 7.72
CA PHE A 155 1.12 7.86 6.70
C PHE A 155 1.60 9.29 6.88
N VAL A 156 1.96 9.93 5.78
CA VAL A 156 2.45 11.30 5.72
C VAL A 156 1.63 12.10 4.72
N ALA A 157 1.72 13.43 4.81
CA ALA A 157 1.06 14.29 3.83
C ALA A 157 1.73 14.17 2.45
N PRO A 158 0.99 14.31 1.33
CA PRO A 158 1.54 14.27 -0.03
C PRO A 158 2.80 15.13 -0.24
N GLU A 159 2.81 16.30 0.37
CA GLU A 159 3.87 17.30 0.24
C GLU A 159 5.21 16.82 0.81
N GLU A 160 5.21 15.88 1.76
CA GLU A 160 6.45 15.29 2.29
C GLU A 160 7.21 14.48 1.24
N LEU A 161 6.52 13.97 0.23
CA LEU A 161 7.11 13.27 -0.92
C LEU A 161 7.09 14.15 -2.19
N GLY A 162 6.80 15.44 -2.05
CA GLY A 162 6.77 16.41 -3.14
C GLY A 162 5.56 16.29 -4.07
N CYS A 163 4.55 15.49 -3.72
CA CYS A 163 3.31 15.43 -4.48
C CYS A 163 2.51 16.74 -4.33
N PRO A 164 1.67 17.10 -5.32
CA PRO A 164 0.72 18.19 -5.16
C PRO A 164 -0.26 17.90 -4.01
N PRO A 165 -0.85 18.94 -3.39
CA PRO A 165 -1.88 18.75 -2.39
C PRO A 165 -3.10 18.02 -2.99
N ASP A 166 -3.78 17.25 -2.16
CA ASP A 166 -5.00 16.54 -2.53
C ASP A 166 -6.10 17.51 -3.00
N GLY A 167 -6.91 17.05 -3.96
CA GLY A 167 -8.05 17.77 -4.51
C GLY A 167 -9.20 16.82 -4.88
N GLU A 168 -10.24 17.37 -5.51
CA GLU A 168 -11.42 16.58 -5.90
C GLU A 168 -11.07 15.48 -6.92
N ASP A 169 -10.19 15.80 -7.86
CA ASP A 169 -9.82 14.91 -8.97
C ASP A 169 -8.57 14.06 -8.72
N ALA A 170 -7.85 14.28 -7.63
CA ALA A 170 -6.67 13.49 -7.31
C ALA A 170 -6.35 13.50 -5.82
N VAL A 171 -5.95 12.34 -5.30
CA VAL A 171 -5.41 12.19 -3.94
C VAL A 171 -4.15 11.33 -3.96
N ALA A 172 -3.21 11.60 -3.05
CA ALA A 172 -1.98 10.83 -2.92
C ALA A 172 -1.83 10.22 -1.53
N ILE A 173 -2.00 8.91 -1.42
CA ILE A 173 -1.73 8.19 -0.17
C ILE A 173 -0.23 7.90 -0.10
N CYS A 174 0.44 8.56 0.82
CA CYS A 174 1.89 8.50 0.98
C CYS A 174 2.25 7.90 2.34
N ALA A 175 3.24 6.99 2.37
CA ALA A 175 3.67 6.44 3.66
C ALA A 175 5.12 5.96 3.67
N ARG A 176 5.69 6.03 4.88
CA ARG A 176 6.91 5.32 5.26
C ARG A 176 6.58 3.91 5.72
N LEU A 177 7.25 2.92 5.16
CA LEU A 177 7.14 1.51 5.52
C LEU A 177 8.25 1.09 6.47
N GLY A 178 7.92 0.32 7.51
CA GLY A 178 8.88 -0.23 8.46
C GLY A 178 8.37 -1.45 9.19
N SER A 179 9.20 -2.00 10.09
CA SER A 179 8.81 -3.09 10.98
C SER A 179 8.02 -2.57 12.18
N SER A 180 6.99 -3.28 12.62
CA SER A 180 6.35 -3.02 13.92
C SER A 180 7.18 -3.58 15.09
N ASP A 181 7.96 -4.62 14.83
CA ASP A 181 8.69 -5.39 15.86
C ASP A 181 10.08 -4.81 16.15
N ALA A 182 10.60 -3.98 15.24
CA ALA A 182 11.89 -3.32 15.37
C ALA A 182 11.79 -1.84 14.97
N PRO A 183 12.65 -0.94 15.52
CA PRO A 183 12.65 0.48 15.18
C PRO A 183 13.34 0.76 13.84
N VAL A 184 13.03 -0.04 12.81
CA VAL A 184 13.67 0.02 11.49
C VAL A 184 12.61 0.28 10.43
N ASP A 185 12.86 1.29 9.61
CA ASP A 185 12.10 1.59 8.42
C ASP A 185 12.85 1.11 7.19
N ILE A 186 12.12 0.66 6.17
CA ILE A 186 12.64 -0.13 5.05
C ILE A 186 12.27 0.43 3.68
N GLY A 187 11.23 1.25 3.57
CA GLY A 187 10.85 1.82 2.29
C GLY A 187 9.77 2.90 2.34
N TRP A 188 9.32 3.31 1.17
CA TRP A 188 8.29 4.32 0.96
C TRP A 188 7.31 3.82 -0.10
N PHE A 189 6.07 4.30 -0.04
CA PHE A 189 5.15 4.18 -1.16
C PHE A 189 4.38 5.47 -1.42
N ILE A 190 3.91 5.57 -2.67
CA ILE A 190 2.85 6.51 -3.09
C ILE A 190 1.79 5.71 -3.82
N HIS A 191 0.54 5.86 -3.42
CA HIS A 191 -0.63 5.53 -4.23
C HIS A 191 -1.25 6.84 -4.71
N HIS A 192 -1.00 7.22 -5.96
CA HIS A 192 -1.60 8.40 -6.55
C HIS A 192 -2.86 8.00 -7.30
N ILE A 193 -4.02 8.43 -6.82
CA ILE A 193 -5.33 8.14 -7.40
C ILE A 193 -5.78 9.39 -8.15
N ARG A 194 -6.07 9.27 -9.44
CA ARG A 194 -6.62 10.37 -10.25
C ARG A 194 -7.90 9.98 -10.97
N SER A 195 -8.81 10.92 -11.11
CA SER A 195 -10.05 10.78 -11.87
C SER A 195 -9.77 10.45 -13.34
N THR A 196 -10.65 9.63 -13.90
CA THR A 196 -10.76 9.32 -15.33
C THR A 196 -12.21 9.49 -15.75
N PRO A 197 -12.55 9.54 -17.05
CA PRO A 197 -13.95 9.62 -17.48
C PRO A 197 -14.86 8.50 -16.96
N ASN A 198 -14.30 7.35 -16.59
CA ASN A 198 -15.05 6.15 -16.18
C ASN A 198 -14.93 5.83 -14.68
N GLY A 199 -14.28 6.68 -13.87
CA GLY A 199 -13.97 6.41 -12.47
C GLY A 199 -12.61 6.98 -12.10
N ALA A 200 -11.68 6.15 -11.65
CA ALA A 200 -10.33 6.55 -11.33
C ALA A 200 -9.30 5.52 -11.79
N GLU A 201 -8.03 5.92 -11.84
CA GLU A 201 -6.90 5.01 -11.87
C GLU A 201 -5.99 5.30 -10.68
N MET A 202 -5.39 4.26 -10.11
CA MET A 202 -4.36 4.36 -9.08
C MET A 202 -3.02 3.99 -9.68
N ARG A 203 -2.02 4.83 -9.46
CA ARG A 203 -0.63 4.60 -9.83
C ARG A 203 0.17 4.42 -8.55
N SER A 204 0.51 3.18 -8.26
CA SER A 204 1.26 2.78 -7.08
C SER A 204 2.75 2.74 -7.39
N ARG A 205 3.55 3.30 -6.48
CA ARG A 205 5.01 3.27 -6.53
C ARG A 205 5.55 2.86 -5.18
N PHE A 206 6.51 1.94 -5.17
CA PHE A 206 7.20 1.50 -3.96
C PHE A 206 8.71 1.62 -4.16
N TRP A 207 9.42 2.05 -3.12
CA TRP A 207 10.88 2.08 -3.06
C TRP A 207 11.34 1.46 -1.75
N MET A 208 12.06 0.35 -1.84
CA MET A 208 12.32 -0.52 -0.69
C MET A 208 13.79 -0.94 -0.63
N GLY A 209 14.35 -1.00 0.57
CA GLY A 209 15.75 -1.37 0.78
C GLY A 209 16.73 -0.24 0.48
N GLY A 210 18.00 -0.60 0.25
CA GLY A 210 19.06 0.35 -0.11
C GLY A 210 19.13 1.59 0.81
N PRO A 211 19.10 2.82 0.25
CA PRO A 211 19.14 4.05 1.04
C PRO A 211 17.89 4.30 1.87
N HIS A 212 16.78 3.63 1.55
CA HIS A 212 15.51 3.73 2.28
C HIS A 212 15.49 2.88 3.56
N ILE A 213 16.60 2.25 3.96
CA ILE A 213 16.73 1.65 5.28
C ILE A 213 17.21 2.70 6.28
N ALA A 214 16.43 2.92 7.34
CA ALA A 214 16.75 3.86 8.41
C ALA A 214 16.34 3.34 9.79
N VAL A 215 17.15 3.63 10.82
CA VAL A 215 16.77 3.40 12.21
C VAL A 215 16.01 4.61 12.73
N ARG A 216 14.82 4.40 13.29
CA ARG A 216 13.95 5.46 13.81
C ARG A 216 14.65 6.23 14.93
N LYS A 217 14.54 7.57 14.90
CA LYS A 217 15.11 8.48 15.91
C LYS A 217 16.64 8.35 16.09
N ALA A 218 17.36 7.84 15.10
CA ALA A 218 18.82 7.68 15.14
C ALA A 218 19.51 8.51 14.05
N PRO A 219 20.76 8.97 14.28
CA PRO A 219 21.52 9.68 13.26
C PRO A 219 21.84 8.78 12.07
N GLY A 220 22.00 9.37 10.87
CA GLY A 220 22.18 8.62 9.61
C GLY A 220 23.36 7.63 9.58
N VAL A 221 24.37 7.83 10.43
CA VAL A 221 25.50 6.89 10.60
C VAL A 221 25.05 5.53 11.17
N ALA A 222 24.07 5.51 12.07
CA ALA A 222 23.51 4.27 12.63
C ALA A 222 22.77 3.47 11.54
N SER A 223 22.08 4.18 10.65
CA SER A 223 21.37 3.59 9.52
C SER A 223 22.31 2.88 8.53
N LYS A 224 23.51 3.42 8.28
CA LYS A 224 24.51 2.76 7.43
C LYS A 224 25.00 1.43 8.01
N ALA A 225 25.13 1.33 9.33
CA ALA A 225 25.61 0.12 10.00
C ALA A 225 24.57 -1.02 9.97
N VAL A 226 23.28 -0.71 10.05
CA VAL A 226 22.22 -1.75 10.05
C VAL A 226 21.81 -2.21 8.65
N ARG A 227 22.10 -1.42 7.61
CA ARG A 227 21.71 -1.71 6.21
C ARG A 227 22.00 -3.14 5.78
N PRO A 228 23.22 -3.70 5.93
CA PRO A 228 23.52 -5.06 5.49
C PRO A 228 22.70 -6.15 6.19
N ILE A 229 22.33 -5.93 7.46
CA ILE A 229 21.52 -6.88 8.24
C ILE A 229 20.06 -6.75 7.82
N ALA A 230 19.54 -5.53 7.77
CA ALA A 230 18.16 -5.27 7.36
C ALA A 230 17.90 -5.70 5.91
N SER A 231 18.84 -5.52 4.99
CA SER A 231 18.71 -5.97 3.61
C SER A 231 18.62 -7.49 3.49
N ARG A 232 19.27 -8.25 4.37
CA ARG A 232 19.10 -9.72 4.41
C ARG A 232 17.70 -10.13 4.85
N ILE A 233 17.08 -9.36 5.76
CA ILE A 233 15.71 -9.61 6.23
C ILE A 233 14.69 -9.29 5.12
N LEU A 234 14.95 -8.25 4.30
CA LEU A 234 14.11 -7.93 3.13
C LEU A 234 14.15 -9.01 2.03
N GLY A 235 15.07 -9.96 2.13
CA GLY A 235 15.21 -11.06 1.19
C GLY A 235 15.80 -10.62 -0.15
N ASP A 236 15.55 -11.44 -1.17
CA ASP A 236 15.99 -11.15 -2.53
C ASP A 236 15.16 -9.99 -3.11
N PRO A 237 15.78 -8.85 -3.51
CA PRO A 237 15.04 -7.67 -3.94
C PRO A 237 14.20 -7.91 -5.20
N VAL A 238 14.61 -8.82 -6.08
CA VAL A 238 13.85 -9.17 -7.29
C VAL A 238 12.59 -9.97 -6.93
N ALA A 239 12.72 -11.02 -6.12
CA ALA A 239 11.60 -11.80 -5.64
C ALA A 239 10.64 -10.97 -4.78
N SER A 240 11.17 -10.13 -3.89
CA SER A 240 10.38 -9.23 -3.04
C SER A 240 9.63 -8.18 -3.88
N GLY A 241 10.29 -7.58 -4.88
CA GLY A 241 9.64 -6.67 -5.83
C GLY A 241 8.52 -7.35 -6.63
N ARG A 242 8.76 -8.58 -7.12
CA ARG A 242 7.75 -9.37 -7.81
C ARG A 242 6.54 -9.67 -6.92
N ASN A 243 6.78 -10.11 -5.69
CA ASN A 243 5.71 -10.46 -4.75
C ASN A 243 4.89 -9.22 -4.35
N LEU A 244 5.55 -8.08 -4.15
CA LEU A 244 4.89 -6.81 -3.86
C LEU A 244 4.04 -6.32 -5.04
N LEU A 245 4.52 -6.47 -6.28
CA LEU A 245 3.74 -6.15 -7.48
C LEU A 245 2.46 -6.98 -7.55
N VAL A 246 2.56 -8.29 -7.31
CA VAL A 246 1.38 -9.19 -7.30
C VAL A 246 0.42 -8.81 -6.18
N HIS A 247 0.93 -8.60 -4.96
CA HIS A 247 0.12 -8.26 -3.79
C HIS A 247 -0.66 -6.96 -4.02
N CYS A 248 0.03 -5.89 -4.44
CA CYS A 248 -0.60 -4.61 -4.72
C CYS A 248 -1.64 -4.71 -5.86
N ALA A 249 -1.33 -5.46 -6.92
CA ALA A 249 -2.30 -5.70 -7.98
C ALA A 249 -3.54 -6.44 -7.47
N GLN A 250 -3.37 -7.47 -6.63
CA GLN A 250 -4.50 -8.25 -6.11
C GLN A 250 -5.41 -7.41 -5.20
N GLU A 251 -4.85 -6.75 -4.19
CA GLU A 251 -5.65 -6.01 -3.20
C GLU A 251 -6.37 -4.81 -3.82
N MET A 252 -5.69 -4.03 -4.66
CA MET A 252 -6.24 -2.78 -5.20
C MET A 252 -7.36 -3.08 -6.19
N ASN A 253 -7.17 -4.06 -7.07
CA ASN A 253 -8.22 -4.48 -8.02
C ASN A 253 -9.40 -5.13 -7.29
N HIS A 254 -9.14 -5.91 -6.23
CA HIS A 254 -10.21 -6.54 -5.47
C HIS A 254 -11.10 -5.51 -4.78
N LEU A 255 -10.50 -4.57 -4.05
CA LEU A 255 -11.24 -3.51 -3.38
C LEU A 255 -11.99 -2.61 -4.37
N ALA A 256 -11.35 -2.21 -5.48
CA ALA A 256 -12.01 -1.42 -6.52
C ALA A 256 -13.32 -2.05 -7.03
N GLY A 257 -13.42 -3.39 -7.04
CA GLY A 257 -14.61 -4.11 -7.48
C GLY A 257 -15.84 -3.99 -6.56
N PHE A 258 -15.72 -3.41 -5.36
CA PHE A 258 -16.86 -3.19 -4.47
C PHE A 258 -16.79 -1.88 -3.65
N LEU A 259 -15.69 -1.12 -3.74
CA LEU A 259 -15.50 0.12 -3.01
C LEU A 259 -16.64 1.14 -3.22
N PRO A 260 -17.21 1.36 -4.42
CA PRO A 260 -18.31 2.31 -4.58
C PRO A 260 -19.57 1.92 -3.80
N GLU A 261 -19.93 0.64 -3.79
CA GLU A 261 -21.10 0.13 -3.05
C GLU A 261 -20.84 0.19 -1.53
N LEU A 262 -19.62 -0.18 -1.11
CA LEU A 262 -19.23 -0.09 0.29
C LEU A 262 -19.26 1.36 0.78
N TYR A 263 -18.70 2.30 0.00
CA TYR A 263 -18.72 3.72 0.31
C TYR A 263 -20.15 4.28 0.35
N ALA A 264 -21.03 3.87 -0.58
CA ALA A 264 -22.43 4.29 -0.53
C ALA A 264 -23.15 3.83 0.74
N ALA A 265 -22.75 2.67 1.31
CA ALA A 265 -23.35 2.13 2.53
C ALA A 265 -22.78 2.73 3.83
N PHE A 266 -21.49 3.10 3.87
CA PHE A 266 -20.77 3.47 5.10
C PHE A 266 -19.98 4.79 5.03
N GLY A 267 -20.01 5.50 3.90
CA GLY A 267 -19.25 6.73 3.67
C GLY A 267 -19.76 7.95 4.41
N GLY A 268 -21.02 7.91 4.87
CA GLY A 268 -21.66 8.97 5.67
C GLY A 268 -21.51 8.81 7.18
N GLU A 269 -20.74 7.84 7.66
CA GLU A 269 -20.43 7.61 9.09
C GLU A 269 -19.42 8.62 9.67
#